data_AF-A0A4R2IZC5-F1
#
_entry.id   AF-A0A4R2IZC5-F1
#
_cell.length_a   1.000
_cell.length_b   1.000
_cell.length_c   1.000
_cell.angle_alpha   90.00
_cell.angle_beta   90.00
_cell.angle_gamma   90.00
#
_symmetry.space_group_name_H-M   'P 1'
#
loop_
_entity.id
_entity.type
_entity.pdbx_description
1 polymer ?
#
loop_
_entity_poly.entity_id
_entity_poly.type
_entity_poly.pdbx_seq_one_letter_code
_entity_poly.pdbx_strand_id
1 'polypeptide(L)'
;MIFNRWAARAVLIGALAMPFITGVAQAAETPGHNDVSVSNLGDANHTTVSNLLASDNATKIVNALADHNNTGVWNKASDANLTSVGNHHANHNNTAVGNHHANANSTDVANHHADNNNTAVGNDHSDFNGTAVTNTHADNNNTGVGNHDSHHNGTAVTNTHANSNNTGVGNDNSNHNGVSVSNTNADNNNTAVGNYDSDHNAVAVSNTGSDNNHSTITNHDSDHTTSVVSNVGSNGNNTSIANNHATTTTTVVSNNSSNHNDTAVNNTGAANSTTVVATNGSDHNTTTVANNGNGNTTVVTNDG
;
A
#
# COMPACT_ATOMS: atom_id res chain seq x y z
N MET A 1 -62.23 47.76 -58.92
CA MET A 1 -62.95 47.08 -57.81
C MET A 1 -61.91 46.26 -57.07
N ILE A 2 -61.62 46.36 -55.77
CA ILE A 2 -62.21 46.99 -54.58
C ILE A 2 -61.06 47.10 -53.55
N PHE A 3 -60.92 48.29 -52.93
CA PHE A 3 -60.41 48.66 -51.58
C PHE A 3 -59.09 48.05 -51.04
N ASN A 4 -58.02 48.86 -50.81
CA ASN A 4 -57.73 49.83 -49.72
C ASN A 4 -57.07 49.22 -48.46
N ARG A 5 -55.83 49.71 -48.21
CA ARG A 5 -55.21 50.21 -46.95
C ARG A 5 -55.50 49.44 -45.63
N TRP A 6 -54.46 49.17 -44.84
CA TRP A 6 -54.06 49.95 -43.66
C TRP A 6 -52.89 49.24 -42.95
N ALA A 7 -51.84 50.00 -42.66
CA ALA A 7 -50.82 49.64 -41.69
C ALA A 7 -51.42 49.76 -40.28
N ALA A 8 -51.23 48.75 -39.45
CA ALA A 8 -51.37 48.85 -38.01
C ALA A 8 -50.13 48.25 -37.35
N ARG A 9 -49.23 49.13 -36.91
CA ARG A 9 -48.21 48.83 -35.92
C ARG A 9 -48.92 48.57 -34.59
N ALA A 10 -48.81 47.35 -34.08
CA ALA A 10 -49.02 47.07 -32.66
C ALA A 10 -47.65 46.78 -32.05
N VAL A 11 -47.09 47.77 -31.36
CA VAL A 11 -46.07 47.55 -30.35
C VAL A 11 -46.84 47.33 -29.05
N LEU A 12 -46.83 46.09 -28.55
CA LEU A 12 -47.17 45.81 -27.17
C LEU A 12 -45.89 45.38 -26.46
N ILE A 13 -45.47 46.26 -25.55
CA ILE A 13 -44.35 46.05 -24.63
C ILE A 13 -44.78 44.98 -23.63
N GLY A 14 -44.25 43.77 -23.79
CA GLY A 14 -44.20 42.74 -22.77
C GLY A 14 -42.74 42.41 -22.51
N ALA A 15 -42.19 42.98 -21.45
CA ALA A 15 -40.87 42.65 -20.97
C ALA A 15 -40.89 41.23 -20.38
N LEU A 16 -40.11 40.31 -20.95
CA LEU A 16 -39.30 39.30 -20.25
C LEU A 16 -38.49 38.47 -21.26
N ALA A 17 -37.17 38.50 -21.05
CA ALA A 17 -36.14 37.50 -21.37
C ALA A 17 -35.84 37.13 -22.84
N MET A 18 -34.74 37.74 -23.32
CA MET A 18 -33.63 37.20 -24.12
C MET A 18 -33.89 36.68 -25.56
N PRO A 19 -33.05 37.10 -26.54
CA PRO A 19 -33.12 36.65 -27.92
C PRO A 19 -32.39 35.32 -28.17
N PHE A 20 -33.06 34.44 -28.92
CA PHE A 20 -32.56 33.46 -29.90
C PHE A 20 -31.15 32.87 -29.76
N ILE A 21 -31.07 31.54 -29.66
CA ILE A 21 -30.19 30.74 -30.53
C ILE A 21 -31.01 29.55 -31.05
N THR A 22 -31.56 29.67 -32.25
CA THR A 22 -32.04 28.54 -33.04
C THR A 22 -30.84 27.96 -33.79
N GLY A 23 -30.28 26.86 -33.27
CA GLY A 23 -29.35 26.01 -34.02
C GLY A 23 -30.15 24.95 -34.77
N VAL A 24 -30.10 24.97 -36.10
CA VAL A 24 -30.66 23.91 -36.94
C VAL A 24 -29.54 22.88 -37.15
N ALA A 25 -29.71 21.66 -36.66
CA ALA A 25 -28.81 20.56 -36.96
C ALA A 25 -29.08 20.06 -38.38
N GLN A 26 -28.06 20.09 -39.24
CA GLN A 26 -28.11 19.44 -40.55
C GLN A 26 -27.72 17.97 -40.37
N ALA A 27 -28.64 17.07 -40.75
CA ALA A 27 -28.33 15.65 -40.89
C ALA A 27 -27.38 15.45 -42.07
N ALA A 28 -26.19 14.92 -41.79
CA ALA A 28 -25.27 14.48 -42.83
C ALA A 28 -25.76 13.16 -43.43
N GLU A 29 -25.98 13.12 -44.75
CA GLU A 29 -26.45 11.95 -45.49
C GLU A 29 -25.34 10.94 -45.84
N THR A 30 -24.21 10.90 -45.12
CA THR A 30 -23.18 9.86 -45.33
C THR A 30 -22.53 9.37 -44.03
N PRO A 31 -22.10 8.09 -43.95
CA PRO A 31 -21.68 7.44 -42.72
C PRO A 31 -20.31 7.92 -42.23
N GLY A 32 -20.23 8.32 -40.95
CA GLY A 32 -19.00 8.80 -40.31
C GLY A 32 -19.30 9.99 -39.38
N HIS A 33 -19.88 9.67 -38.23
CA HIS A 33 -20.32 10.53 -37.12
C HIS A 33 -19.63 11.90 -36.92
N ASN A 34 -20.44 12.91 -36.64
CA ASN A 34 -20.20 13.82 -35.52
C ASN A 34 -21.51 14.48 -35.06
N ASP A 35 -22.09 13.98 -33.97
CA ASP A 35 -23.18 14.63 -33.25
C ASP A 35 -22.58 15.37 -32.04
N VAL A 36 -21.93 16.50 -32.33
CA VAL A 36 -21.40 17.40 -31.30
C VAL A 36 -22.55 18.28 -30.84
N SER A 37 -23.24 17.88 -29.77
CA SER A 37 -24.25 18.72 -29.12
C SER A 37 -23.55 19.82 -28.33
N VAL A 38 -23.46 21.01 -28.92
CA VAL A 38 -23.08 22.24 -28.19
C VAL A 38 -24.35 22.80 -27.58
N SER A 39 -24.57 22.49 -26.31
CA SER A 39 -25.73 22.85 -25.48
C SER A 39 -27.02 22.08 -25.82
N ASN A 40 -27.37 21.13 -24.95
CA ASN A 40 -28.77 20.77 -24.71
C ASN A 40 -28.96 20.25 -23.28
N LEU A 41 -30.10 20.62 -22.67
CA LEU A 41 -30.62 20.18 -21.37
C LEU A 41 -31.11 18.72 -21.40
N GLY A 42 -30.40 17.82 -22.07
CA GLY A 42 -30.80 16.43 -22.28
C GLY A 42 -29.84 15.44 -21.64
N ASP A 43 -30.42 14.40 -21.02
CA ASP A 43 -29.71 13.20 -20.58
C ASP A 43 -29.54 12.24 -21.77
N ALA A 44 -28.41 11.54 -21.84
CA ALA A 44 -28.01 10.61 -22.91
C ALA A 44 -27.56 11.20 -24.27
N ASN A 45 -26.45 11.96 -24.28
CA ASN A 45 -25.76 12.35 -25.52
C ASN A 45 -24.51 11.50 -25.77
N HIS A 46 -24.10 11.36 -27.03
CA HIS A 46 -22.85 10.67 -27.36
C HIS A 46 -21.61 11.46 -26.87
N THR A 47 -21.61 12.78 -26.98
CA THR A 47 -20.55 13.64 -26.44
C THR A 47 -21.11 14.99 -26.01
N THR A 48 -20.81 15.41 -24.78
CA THR A 48 -21.24 16.71 -24.21
C THR A 48 -20.01 17.50 -23.74
N VAL A 49 -19.86 18.74 -24.21
CA VAL A 49 -18.66 19.58 -23.95
C VAL A 49 -18.92 20.72 -22.95
N SER A 50 -20.18 21.05 -22.65
CA SER A 50 -20.55 21.98 -21.58
C SER A 50 -22.05 21.91 -21.27
N ASN A 51 -22.41 21.28 -20.17
CA ASN A 51 -23.73 21.23 -19.55
C ASN A 51 -23.59 21.04 -18.03
N LEU A 52 -24.20 21.93 -17.27
CA LEU A 52 -24.20 21.93 -15.81
C LEU A 52 -24.58 20.56 -15.20
N LEU A 53 -25.51 19.79 -15.81
CA LEU A 53 -26.16 18.62 -15.19
C LEU A 53 -26.50 17.41 -16.10
N ALA A 54 -25.79 17.12 -17.20
CA ALA A 54 -26.12 15.93 -18.04
C ALA A 54 -25.73 14.57 -17.40
N SER A 55 -26.61 13.54 -17.46
CA SER A 55 -26.26 12.14 -17.14
C SER A 55 -26.18 11.25 -18.40
N ASP A 56 -25.65 10.03 -18.23
CA ASP A 56 -25.75 8.92 -19.20
C ASP A 56 -25.07 9.15 -20.57
N ASN A 57 -23.98 9.91 -20.62
CA ASN A 57 -23.27 10.23 -21.86
C ASN A 57 -22.10 9.26 -22.12
N ALA A 58 -21.73 9.05 -23.39
CA ALA A 58 -20.52 8.29 -23.70
C ALA A 58 -19.24 9.08 -23.36
N THR A 59 -19.26 10.41 -23.50
CA THR A 59 -18.17 11.27 -23.03
C THR A 59 -18.70 12.61 -22.57
N LYS A 60 -18.23 13.07 -21.40
CA LYS A 60 -18.63 14.34 -20.80
C LYS A 60 -17.40 15.15 -20.39
N ILE A 61 -17.27 16.36 -20.90
CA ILE A 61 -16.07 17.21 -20.79
C ILE A 61 -16.48 18.55 -20.15
N VAL A 62 -15.75 19.01 -19.11
CA VAL A 62 -15.82 20.35 -18.48
C VAL A 62 -17.20 20.75 -17.93
N ASN A 63 -17.61 20.15 -16.81
CA ASN A 63 -18.89 20.42 -16.15
C ASN A 63 -18.81 20.51 -14.62
N ALA A 64 -19.90 20.92 -13.99
CA ALA A 64 -20.00 20.86 -12.54
C ALA A 64 -20.05 19.40 -12.05
N LEU A 65 -20.87 18.55 -12.67
CA LEU A 65 -21.08 17.15 -12.30
C LEU A 65 -21.01 16.27 -13.55
N ALA A 66 -20.50 15.05 -13.45
CA ALA A 66 -20.52 14.06 -14.52
C ALA A 66 -20.88 12.68 -13.94
N ASP A 67 -22.16 12.33 -14.01
CA ASP A 67 -22.68 11.14 -13.35
C ASP A 67 -23.14 10.08 -14.37
N HIS A 68 -22.84 8.81 -14.11
CA HIS A 68 -23.26 7.64 -14.90
C HIS A 68 -22.86 7.67 -16.39
N ASN A 69 -21.71 8.25 -16.71
CA ASN A 69 -21.14 8.35 -18.04
C ASN A 69 -20.09 7.26 -18.29
N ASN A 70 -19.80 6.98 -19.57
CA ASN A 70 -18.65 6.15 -19.89
C ASN A 70 -17.32 6.90 -19.62
N THR A 71 -17.28 8.23 -19.80
CA THR A 71 -16.09 9.03 -19.45
C THR A 71 -16.45 10.42 -18.96
N GLY A 72 -15.93 10.82 -17.79
CA GLY A 72 -16.01 12.19 -17.25
C GLY A 72 -14.64 12.88 -17.19
N VAL A 73 -14.47 13.99 -17.89
CA VAL A 73 -13.20 14.74 -17.99
C VAL A 73 -13.34 16.17 -17.44
N TRP A 74 -12.44 16.58 -16.55
CA TRP A 74 -12.31 17.95 -16.04
C TRP A 74 -13.60 18.54 -15.43
N ASN A 75 -14.29 17.76 -14.62
CA ASN A 75 -15.47 18.17 -13.88
C ASN A 75 -15.14 18.47 -12.42
N LYS A 76 -16.00 19.24 -11.75
CA LYS A 76 -15.87 19.41 -10.29
C LYS A 76 -16.16 18.10 -9.54
N ALA A 77 -17.13 17.31 -10.00
CA ALA A 77 -17.32 15.95 -9.53
C ALA A 77 -17.67 14.99 -10.67
N SER A 78 -17.27 13.73 -10.52
CA SER A 78 -17.53 12.63 -11.44
C SER A 78 -17.96 11.42 -10.61
N ASP A 79 -19.19 10.94 -10.77
CA ASP A 79 -19.74 9.84 -9.98
C ASP A 79 -20.22 8.68 -10.85
N ALA A 80 -19.95 7.45 -10.44
CA ALA A 80 -20.44 6.23 -11.12
C ALA A 80 -20.10 6.13 -12.62
N ASN A 81 -18.96 6.70 -13.06
CA ASN A 81 -18.52 6.59 -14.45
C ASN A 81 -17.66 5.34 -14.69
N LEU A 82 -17.54 4.88 -15.93
CA LEU A 82 -16.52 3.88 -16.26
C LEU A 82 -15.11 4.48 -16.10
N THR A 83 -14.90 5.72 -16.54
CA THR A 83 -13.61 6.40 -16.41
C THR A 83 -13.78 7.87 -16.03
N SER A 84 -12.93 8.33 -15.12
CA SER A 84 -12.89 9.70 -14.62
C SER A 84 -11.47 10.27 -14.76
N VAL A 85 -11.31 11.39 -15.46
CA VAL A 85 -9.99 11.99 -15.75
C VAL A 85 -9.92 13.47 -15.37
N GLY A 86 -8.99 13.84 -14.51
CA GLY A 86 -8.68 15.24 -14.22
C GLY A 86 -9.79 16.01 -13.50
N ASN A 87 -10.69 15.32 -12.80
CA ASN A 87 -11.76 15.91 -12.01
C ASN A 87 -11.24 16.36 -10.63
N HIS A 88 -11.98 17.26 -9.97
CA HIS A 88 -11.66 17.57 -8.57
C HIS A 88 -12.08 16.43 -7.63
N HIS A 89 -13.23 15.80 -7.88
CA HIS A 89 -13.67 14.58 -7.19
C HIS A 89 -14.06 13.49 -8.19
N ALA A 90 -13.62 12.26 -7.95
CA ALA A 90 -13.95 11.06 -8.72
C ALA A 90 -14.43 9.94 -7.80
N ASN A 91 -15.74 9.77 -7.67
CA ASN A 91 -16.35 8.81 -6.77
C ASN A 91 -16.98 7.62 -7.51
N HIS A 92 -16.89 6.41 -6.95
CA HIS A 92 -17.57 5.21 -7.43
C HIS A 92 -17.37 4.87 -8.91
N ASN A 93 -16.25 5.28 -9.50
CA ASN A 93 -15.92 5.00 -10.88
C ASN A 93 -15.20 3.65 -10.99
N ASN A 94 -15.23 3.04 -12.17
CA ASN A 94 -14.36 1.88 -12.39
C ASN A 94 -12.87 2.30 -12.43
N THR A 95 -12.57 3.47 -13.02
CA THR A 95 -11.19 3.99 -13.04
C THR A 95 -11.16 5.51 -12.86
N ALA A 96 -10.29 6.00 -11.97
CA ALA A 96 -10.04 7.43 -11.77
C ALA A 96 -8.56 7.78 -11.98
N VAL A 97 -8.28 8.71 -12.90
CA VAL A 97 -6.94 9.11 -13.31
C VAL A 97 -6.70 10.62 -13.14
N GLY A 98 -5.66 11.02 -12.41
CA GLY A 98 -5.22 12.42 -12.37
C GLY A 98 -6.19 13.38 -11.68
N ASN A 99 -7.01 12.90 -10.76
CA ASN A 99 -7.99 13.69 -10.00
C ASN A 99 -7.38 14.22 -8.70
N HIS A 100 -8.01 15.23 -8.10
CA HIS A 100 -7.58 15.72 -6.78
C HIS A 100 -7.99 14.74 -5.67
N HIS A 101 -9.22 14.23 -5.72
CA HIS A 101 -9.69 13.15 -4.84
C HIS A 101 -10.36 12.06 -5.65
N ALA A 102 -10.04 10.80 -5.32
CA ALA A 102 -10.63 9.63 -5.93
C ALA A 102 -11.07 8.65 -4.83
N ASN A 103 -12.37 8.39 -4.75
CA ASN A 103 -12.96 7.64 -3.64
C ASN A 103 -13.83 6.48 -4.11
N ALA A 104 -13.69 5.32 -3.44
CA ALA A 104 -14.55 4.15 -3.67
C ALA A 104 -14.58 3.67 -5.14
N ASN A 105 -13.50 3.87 -5.88
CA ASN A 105 -13.30 3.38 -7.23
C ASN A 105 -12.70 1.98 -7.24
N SER A 106 -12.80 1.29 -8.38
CA SER A 106 -12.08 0.03 -8.54
C SER A 106 -10.57 0.25 -8.72
N THR A 107 -10.16 1.30 -9.45
CA THR A 107 -8.74 1.58 -9.68
C THR A 107 -8.47 3.08 -9.76
N ASP A 108 -7.47 3.52 -9.00
CA ASP A 108 -7.02 4.89 -8.93
C ASP A 108 -5.57 5.02 -9.37
N VAL A 109 -5.30 5.99 -10.25
CA VAL A 109 -3.97 6.22 -10.81
C VAL A 109 -3.61 7.71 -10.78
N ALA A 110 -2.48 8.03 -10.15
CA ALA A 110 -1.89 9.37 -10.17
C ALA A 110 -2.83 10.49 -9.68
N ASN A 111 -3.64 10.20 -8.66
CA ASN A 111 -4.47 11.19 -7.98
C ASN A 111 -3.71 11.78 -6.78
N HIS A 112 -4.14 12.93 -6.26
CA HIS A 112 -3.55 13.46 -5.02
C HIS A 112 -3.99 12.65 -3.78
N HIS A 113 -5.27 12.29 -3.71
CA HIS A 113 -5.82 11.37 -2.70
C HIS A 113 -6.59 10.22 -3.35
N ALA A 114 -6.39 9.00 -2.85
CA ALA A 114 -7.08 7.78 -3.27
C ALA A 114 -7.61 7.01 -2.04
N ASP A 115 -8.90 7.15 -1.74
CA ASP A 115 -9.49 6.60 -0.51
C ASP A 115 -10.52 5.49 -0.78
N ASN A 116 -10.44 4.39 -0.04
CA ASN A 116 -11.40 3.28 -0.09
C ASN A 116 -11.53 2.58 -1.46
N ASN A 117 -10.47 2.54 -2.26
CA ASN A 117 -10.45 1.89 -3.56
C ASN A 117 -9.97 0.44 -3.48
N ASN A 118 -10.25 -0.38 -4.50
CA ASN A 118 -9.62 -1.70 -4.56
C ASN A 118 -8.10 -1.58 -4.81
N THR A 119 -7.68 -0.63 -5.66
CA THR A 119 -6.27 -0.44 -6.00
C THR A 119 -5.95 1.05 -6.21
N ALA A 120 -4.86 1.52 -5.61
CA ALA A 120 -4.37 2.89 -5.71
C ALA A 120 -2.89 2.88 -6.14
N VAL A 121 -2.57 3.52 -7.27
CA VAL A 121 -1.24 3.52 -7.89
C VAL A 121 -0.71 4.93 -8.10
N GLY A 122 0.45 5.24 -7.51
CA GLY A 122 1.20 6.46 -7.81
C GLY A 122 0.53 7.75 -7.33
N ASN A 123 -0.18 7.71 -6.21
CA ASN A 123 -0.85 8.85 -5.59
C ASN A 123 0.03 9.47 -4.49
N ASP A 124 -0.30 10.70 -4.07
CA ASP A 124 0.38 11.30 -2.91
C ASP A 124 -0.07 10.64 -1.61
N HIS A 125 -1.37 10.34 -1.48
CA HIS A 125 -1.93 9.61 -0.33
C HIS A 125 -2.87 8.50 -0.80
N SER A 126 -2.84 7.37 -0.10
CA SER A 126 -3.69 6.21 -0.39
C SER A 126 -4.18 5.56 0.89
N ASP A 127 -5.43 5.84 1.24
CA ASP A 127 -6.00 5.43 2.53
C ASP A 127 -7.11 4.38 2.38
N PHE A 128 -7.09 3.35 3.23
CA PHE A 128 -8.14 2.32 3.30
C PHE A 128 -8.38 1.54 2.00
N ASN A 129 -7.35 1.36 1.16
CA ASN A 129 -7.46 0.62 -0.08
C ASN A 129 -7.16 -0.88 0.10
N GLY A 130 -7.63 -1.68 -0.85
CA GLY A 130 -7.21 -3.08 -0.96
C GLY A 130 -5.71 -3.22 -1.25
N THR A 131 -5.16 -2.37 -2.11
CA THR A 131 -3.73 -2.35 -2.43
C THR A 131 -3.27 -0.94 -2.79
N ALA A 132 -2.15 -0.51 -2.22
CA ALA A 132 -1.49 0.77 -2.48
C ALA A 132 -0.08 0.51 -3.06
N VAL A 133 0.17 0.97 -4.28
CA VAL A 133 1.45 0.78 -5.00
C VAL A 133 2.11 2.11 -5.32
N THR A 134 3.38 2.27 -4.95
CA THR A 134 4.22 3.42 -5.33
C THR A 134 3.64 4.79 -4.98
N ASN A 135 2.94 4.89 -3.86
CA ASN A 135 2.41 6.14 -3.33
C ASN A 135 3.42 6.80 -2.40
N THR A 136 3.26 8.10 -2.14
CA THR A 136 4.06 8.76 -1.10
C THR A 136 3.65 8.23 0.28
N HIS A 137 2.35 8.24 0.62
CA HIS A 137 1.83 7.66 1.85
C HIS A 137 0.76 6.60 1.55
N ALA A 138 0.84 5.47 2.25
CA ALA A 138 -0.11 4.38 2.14
C ALA A 138 -0.56 3.91 3.53
N ASP A 139 -1.71 4.41 3.99
CA ASP A 139 -2.18 4.18 5.36
C ASP A 139 -3.46 3.31 5.42
N ASN A 140 -3.52 2.38 6.37
CA ASN A 140 -4.68 1.50 6.64
C ASN A 140 -5.14 0.65 5.43
N ASN A 141 -4.23 0.32 4.52
CA ASN A 141 -4.47 -0.55 3.38
C ASN A 141 -4.30 -2.03 3.75
N ASN A 142 -4.90 -2.93 2.98
CA ASN A 142 -4.59 -4.35 3.18
C ASN A 142 -3.13 -4.66 2.77
N THR A 143 -2.65 -4.05 1.68
CA THR A 143 -1.26 -4.20 1.20
C THR A 143 -0.68 -2.86 0.71
N GLY A 144 0.53 -2.51 1.16
CA GLY A 144 1.35 -1.41 0.64
C GLY A 144 2.63 -1.94 -0.01
N VAL A 145 2.90 -1.56 -1.28
CA VAL A 145 4.08 -2.00 -2.04
C VAL A 145 4.84 -0.81 -2.61
N GLY A 146 6.12 -0.67 -2.26
CA GLY A 146 7.00 0.31 -2.89
C GLY A 146 6.63 1.76 -2.62
N ASN A 147 5.90 2.03 -1.54
CA ASN A 147 5.55 3.38 -1.11
C ASN A 147 6.72 4.01 -0.35
N HIS A 148 6.73 5.34 -0.22
CA HIS A 148 7.68 5.98 0.68
C HIS A 148 7.34 5.62 2.13
N ASP A 149 6.09 5.86 2.53
CA ASP A 149 5.60 5.55 3.87
C ASP A 149 4.41 4.59 3.83
N SER A 150 4.39 3.64 4.76
CA SER A 150 3.34 2.62 4.90
C SER A 150 2.97 2.40 6.37
N HIS A 151 1.81 2.92 6.79
CA HIS A 151 1.33 2.83 8.16
C HIS A 151 0.09 1.96 8.30
N HIS A 152 0.04 1.15 9.36
CA HIS A 152 -1.17 0.41 9.74
C HIS A 152 -1.74 -0.50 8.65
N ASN A 153 -0.89 -0.98 7.74
CA ASN A 153 -1.30 -1.90 6.69
C ASN A 153 -1.28 -3.35 7.18
N GLY A 154 -2.05 -4.22 6.51
CA GLY A 154 -1.92 -5.66 6.70
C GLY A 154 -0.51 -6.15 6.32
N THR A 155 0.00 -5.72 5.17
CA THR A 155 1.36 -6.04 4.72
C THR A 155 2.02 -4.82 4.07
N ALA A 156 3.29 -4.58 4.40
CA ALA A 156 4.12 -3.54 3.80
C ALA A 156 5.37 -4.18 3.17
N VAL A 157 5.52 -4.07 1.84
CA VAL A 157 6.62 -4.66 1.07
C VAL A 157 7.46 -3.57 0.40
N THR A 158 8.78 -3.59 0.61
CA THR A 158 9.75 -2.75 -0.10
C THR A 158 9.47 -1.24 -0.03
N ASN A 159 8.97 -0.76 1.11
CA ASN A 159 8.73 0.66 1.37
C ASN A 159 9.97 1.29 2.04
N THR A 160 10.09 2.61 1.99
CA THR A 160 11.13 3.29 2.78
C THR A 160 10.82 3.18 4.27
N HIS A 161 9.58 3.44 4.69
CA HIS A 161 9.14 3.25 6.07
C HIS A 161 7.89 2.37 6.15
N ALA A 162 7.93 1.36 7.01
CA ALA A 162 6.82 0.45 7.29
C ALA A 162 6.55 0.43 8.80
N ASN A 163 5.56 1.17 9.25
CA ASN A 163 5.27 1.36 10.66
C ASN A 163 3.90 0.77 11.08
N SER A 164 3.86 0.06 12.21
CA SER A 164 2.62 -0.46 12.81
C SER A 164 1.77 -1.34 11.89
N ASN A 165 2.41 -2.03 10.95
CA ASN A 165 1.82 -3.01 10.05
C ASN A 165 1.75 -4.40 10.71
N ASN A 166 0.87 -5.27 10.24
CA ASN A 166 0.94 -6.67 10.72
C ASN A 166 2.23 -7.34 10.23
N THR A 167 2.66 -7.08 8.98
CA THR A 167 3.90 -7.63 8.40
C THR A 167 4.66 -6.57 7.60
N GLY A 168 5.96 -6.42 7.83
CA GLY A 168 6.88 -5.62 7.02
C GLY A 168 7.97 -6.49 6.39
N VAL A 169 8.10 -6.48 5.05
CA VAL A 169 9.09 -7.25 4.30
C VAL A 169 9.97 -6.36 3.43
N GLY A 170 11.29 -6.42 3.59
CA GLY A 170 12.23 -5.78 2.67
C GLY A 170 12.17 -4.26 2.64
N ASN A 171 11.72 -3.62 3.71
CA ASN A 171 11.64 -2.16 3.86
C ASN A 171 12.97 -1.61 4.39
N ASP A 172 13.24 -0.32 4.16
CA ASP A 172 14.43 0.31 4.75
C ASP A 172 14.26 0.46 6.27
N ASN A 173 13.09 0.90 6.73
CA ASN A 173 12.76 1.02 8.15
C ASN A 173 11.45 0.29 8.46
N SER A 174 11.43 -0.54 9.50
CA SER A 174 10.28 -1.36 9.89
C SER A 174 10.02 -1.27 11.40
N ASN A 175 9.11 -0.40 11.84
CA ASN A 175 8.90 -0.16 13.27
C ASN A 175 7.52 -0.59 13.77
N HIS A 176 7.47 -1.18 14.98
CA HIS A 176 6.22 -1.59 15.63
C HIS A 176 5.35 -2.57 14.81
N ASN A 177 5.95 -3.36 13.93
CA ASN A 177 5.21 -4.34 13.16
C ASN A 177 5.00 -5.64 13.95
N GLY A 178 3.95 -6.39 13.60
CA GLY A 178 3.76 -7.74 14.13
C GLY A 178 4.92 -8.66 13.73
N VAL A 179 5.28 -8.65 12.45
CA VAL A 179 6.41 -9.40 11.89
C VAL A 179 7.22 -8.49 10.98
N SER A 180 8.54 -8.58 11.06
CA SER A 180 9.50 -7.83 10.25
C SER A 180 10.48 -8.82 9.64
N VAL A 181 10.60 -8.86 8.31
CA VAL A 181 11.47 -9.79 7.56
C VAL A 181 12.37 -9.04 6.59
N SER A 182 13.69 -9.29 6.65
CA SER A 182 14.67 -8.76 5.69
C SER A 182 14.64 -7.24 5.49
N ASN A 183 14.33 -6.48 6.53
CA ASN A 183 14.38 -5.02 6.52
C ASN A 183 15.78 -4.52 6.90
N THR A 184 16.14 -3.32 6.44
CA THR A 184 17.44 -2.72 6.79
C THR A 184 17.47 -2.39 8.28
N ASN A 185 16.50 -1.63 8.78
CA ASN A 185 16.34 -1.31 10.20
C ASN A 185 14.97 -1.82 10.67
N ALA A 186 14.91 -2.46 11.84
CA ALA A 186 13.67 -3.01 12.35
C ALA A 186 13.54 -2.93 13.86
N ASP A 187 12.75 -1.95 14.34
CA ASP A 187 12.65 -1.68 15.77
C ASP A 187 11.28 -1.99 16.36
N ASN A 188 11.27 -2.49 17.60
CA ASN A 188 10.04 -2.70 18.39
C ASN A 188 9.00 -3.61 17.73
N ASN A 189 9.43 -4.55 16.89
CA ASN A 189 8.56 -5.53 16.26
C ASN A 189 8.35 -6.73 17.19
N ASN A 190 7.19 -7.39 17.07
CA ASN A 190 6.95 -8.61 17.86
C ASN A 190 7.84 -9.77 17.37
N THR A 191 8.00 -9.91 16.06
CA THR A 191 8.94 -10.88 15.45
C THR A 191 9.83 -10.21 14.42
N ALA A 192 11.15 -10.41 14.50
CA ALA A 192 12.14 -9.93 13.51
C ALA A 192 12.90 -11.12 12.90
N VAL A 193 13.04 -11.19 11.57
CA VAL A 193 13.70 -12.30 10.86
C VAL A 193 14.64 -11.76 9.78
N GLY A 194 15.94 -11.93 9.99
CA GLY A 194 16.96 -11.62 8.98
C GLY A 194 17.06 -10.13 8.61
N ASN A 195 16.78 -9.22 9.55
CA ASN A 195 16.97 -7.78 9.39
C ASN A 195 18.44 -7.39 9.66
N TYR A 196 18.91 -6.28 9.10
CA TYR A 196 20.34 -5.88 9.19
C TYR A 196 20.69 -5.16 10.51
N ASP A 197 19.84 -4.23 10.93
CA ASP A 197 19.88 -3.49 12.19
C ASP A 197 18.53 -3.63 12.90
N SER A 198 18.51 -3.93 14.20
CA SER A 198 17.29 -4.37 14.87
C SER A 198 17.32 -4.21 16.39
N ASP A 199 16.49 -3.29 16.89
CA ASP A 199 16.39 -3.00 18.32
C ASP A 199 15.03 -3.35 18.94
N HIS A 200 15.03 -3.70 20.23
CA HIS A 200 13.81 -3.88 21.04
C HIS A 200 12.76 -4.87 20.47
N ASN A 201 13.16 -5.85 19.66
CA ASN A 201 12.24 -6.86 19.13
C ASN A 201 11.99 -7.98 20.16
N ALA A 202 10.73 -8.42 20.28
CA ALA A 202 10.35 -9.42 21.30
C ALA A 202 10.88 -10.83 20.98
N VAL A 203 10.89 -11.22 19.71
CA VAL A 203 11.44 -12.50 19.26
C VAL A 203 12.17 -12.34 17.93
N ALA A 204 13.43 -12.77 17.85
CA ALA A 204 14.11 -13.02 16.59
C ALA A 204 14.24 -14.53 16.37
N VAL A 205 13.61 -15.09 15.32
CA VAL A 205 13.32 -16.54 15.20
C VAL A 205 14.01 -17.23 14.02
N SER A 206 14.44 -18.47 14.30
CA SER A 206 14.82 -19.54 13.35
C SER A 206 14.06 -20.87 13.62
N ASN A 207 13.63 -21.51 12.52
CA ASN A 207 13.22 -22.90 12.17
C ASN A 207 12.66 -23.90 13.22
N THR A 208 11.43 -24.40 12.99
CA THR A 208 10.80 -25.52 13.72
C THR A 208 10.30 -26.60 12.74
N GLY A 209 10.58 -27.89 13.01
CA GLY A 209 10.20 -29.03 12.14
C GLY A 209 10.85 -29.00 10.75
N SER A 210 11.98 -28.30 10.63
CA SER A 210 12.59 -27.94 9.35
C SER A 210 13.86 -28.76 9.15
N ASP A 211 14.07 -29.32 7.97
CA ASP A 211 15.28 -30.10 7.66
C ASP A 211 16.19 -29.35 6.66
N ASN A 212 17.51 -29.43 6.86
CA ASN A 212 18.55 -28.87 5.97
C ASN A 212 18.51 -27.36 5.72
N ASN A 213 18.12 -26.56 6.71
CA ASN A 213 18.02 -25.11 6.55
C ASN A 213 19.31 -24.41 6.96
N HIS A 214 19.66 -23.34 6.23
CA HIS A 214 20.72 -22.43 6.65
C HIS A 214 20.09 -21.11 7.07
N SER A 215 20.18 -20.78 8.35
CA SER A 215 19.63 -19.54 8.90
C SER A 215 20.75 -18.70 9.48
N THR A 216 20.81 -17.43 9.10
CA THR A 216 21.76 -16.47 9.67
C THR A 216 20.96 -15.39 10.40
N ILE A 217 21.23 -15.21 11.68
CA ILE A 217 20.71 -14.16 12.54
C ILE A 217 21.89 -13.25 12.86
N THR A 218 21.80 -11.98 12.49
CA THR A 218 22.81 -10.97 12.79
C THR A 218 22.17 -9.85 13.58
N ASN A 219 22.67 -9.59 14.78
CA ASN A 219 22.35 -8.40 15.56
C ASN A 219 23.63 -7.56 15.59
N HIS A 220 23.69 -6.49 14.80
CA HIS A 220 24.83 -5.57 14.76
C HIS A 220 24.45 -4.28 15.48
N ASP A 221 25.28 -3.82 16.42
CA ASP A 221 25.09 -2.57 17.19
C ASP A 221 23.79 -2.48 18.00
N SER A 222 23.10 -3.61 18.22
CA SER A 222 21.78 -3.64 18.84
C SER A 222 21.80 -3.50 20.37
N ASP A 223 20.80 -2.81 20.93
CA ASP A 223 20.60 -2.68 22.38
C ASP A 223 19.35 -3.47 22.85
N HIS A 224 19.54 -4.34 23.86
CA HIS A 224 18.47 -5.12 24.51
C HIS A 224 17.71 -6.13 23.61
N THR A 225 18.42 -6.91 22.80
CA THR A 225 17.82 -7.92 21.91
C THR A 225 17.66 -9.29 22.59
N THR A 226 16.52 -9.96 22.39
CA THR A 226 16.36 -11.39 22.69
C THR A 226 16.23 -12.22 21.40
N SER A 227 17.24 -13.03 21.09
CA SER A 227 17.21 -13.97 19.97
C SER A 227 16.90 -15.38 20.48
N VAL A 228 15.90 -16.03 19.90
CA VAL A 228 15.51 -17.39 20.27
C VAL A 228 15.55 -18.27 19.03
N VAL A 229 16.47 -19.22 19.01
CA VAL A 229 16.54 -20.28 17.99
C VAL A 229 15.98 -21.55 18.61
N SER A 230 14.98 -22.16 17.98
CA SER A 230 14.28 -23.31 18.53
C SER A 230 14.10 -24.42 17.49
N ASN A 231 15.10 -25.29 17.36
CA ASN A 231 15.05 -26.48 16.53
C ASN A 231 14.31 -27.61 17.28
N VAL A 232 12.98 -27.68 17.12
CA VAL A 232 12.17 -28.79 17.65
C VAL A 232 11.90 -29.80 16.55
N GLY A 233 12.23 -31.09 16.75
CA GLY A 233 11.91 -32.14 15.77
C GLY A 233 12.61 -31.99 14.41
N SER A 234 13.74 -31.27 14.36
CA SER A 234 14.38 -30.79 13.12
C SER A 234 15.69 -31.52 12.82
N ASN A 235 16.06 -31.71 11.54
CA ASN A 235 17.27 -32.43 11.15
C ASN A 235 18.18 -31.66 10.16
N GLY A 236 19.45 -31.46 10.48
CA GLY A 236 20.43 -30.93 9.51
C GLY A 236 20.43 -29.42 9.34
N ASN A 237 19.91 -28.63 10.29
CA ASN A 237 19.90 -27.18 10.18
C ASN A 237 21.22 -26.56 10.63
N ASN A 238 21.75 -25.63 9.85
CA ASN A 238 22.92 -24.83 10.22
C ASN A 238 22.48 -23.38 10.53
N THR A 239 22.47 -23.01 11.80
CA THR A 239 22.10 -21.66 12.26
C THR A 239 23.33 -20.88 12.73
N SER A 240 23.61 -19.73 12.12
CA SER A 240 24.60 -18.79 12.64
C SER A 240 23.90 -17.63 13.33
N ILE A 241 24.29 -17.31 14.56
CA ILE A 241 23.86 -16.13 15.31
C ILE A 241 25.11 -15.28 15.54
N ALA A 242 25.13 -14.05 15.04
CA ALA A 242 26.22 -13.11 15.28
C ALA A 242 25.68 -11.87 16.00
N ASN A 243 26.08 -11.68 17.25
CA ASN A 243 25.86 -10.45 18.01
C ASN A 243 27.15 -9.62 17.93
N ASN A 244 27.22 -8.68 17.00
CA ASN A 244 28.39 -7.82 16.79
C ASN A 244 28.17 -6.46 17.45
N HIS A 245 28.99 -6.09 18.43
CA HIS A 245 28.89 -4.81 19.16
C HIS A 245 27.56 -4.54 19.91
N ALA A 246 26.69 -5.55 20.03
CA ALA A 246 25.42 -5.43 20.73
C ALA A 246 25.58 -5.34 22.27
N THR A 247 24.66 -4.67 22.97
CA THR A 247 24.67 -4.61 24.44
C THR A 247 23.41 -5.23 25.05
N THR A 248 23.58 -5.94 26.17
CA THR A 248 22.48 -6.53 26.95
C THR A 248 21.63 -7.52 26.13
N THR A 249 22.28 -8.40 25.37
CA THR A 249 21.58 -9.38 24.54
C THR A 249 21.30 -10.69 25.29
N THR A 250 20.19 -11.33 25.00
CA THR A 250 19.91 -12.72 25.41
C THR A 250 19.77 -13.57 24.17
N THR A 251 20.60 -14.60 24.03
CA THR A 251 20.47 -15.60 22.97
C THR A 251 20.08 -16.93 23.59
N VAL A 252 18.94 -17.48 23.21
CA VAL A 252 18.51 -18.83 23.62
C VAL A 252 18.56 -19.73 22.40
N VAL A 253 19.37 -20.79 22.48
CA VAL A 253 19.41 -21.87 21.50
C VAL A 253 18.79 -23.09 22.13
N SER A 254 17.67 -23.56 21.59
CA SER A 254 16.97 -24.77 22.03
C SER A 254 16.95 -25.79 20.90
N ASN A 255 17.55 -26.95 21.16
CA ASN A 255 17.51 -28.09 20.27
C ASN A 255 16.77 -29.22 21.01
N ASN A 256 15.52 -29.51 20.62
CA ASN A 256 14.68 -30.47 21.32
C ASN A 256 14.19 -31.57 20.36
N SER A 257 14.47 -32.83 20.68
CA SER A 257 14.15 -33.97 19.79
C SER A 257 14.65 -33.79 18.36
N SER A 258 15.85 -33.26 18.18
CA SER A 258 16.37 -32.75 16.90
C SER A 258 17.77 -33.28 16.62
N ASN A 259 18.14 -33.46 15.34
CA ASN A 259 19.40 -34.12 14.97
C ASN A 259 20.26 -33.32 13.98
N HIS A 260 21.59 -33.47 14.03
CA HIS A 260 22.54 -32.83 13.07
C HIS A 260 22.36 -31.31 12.88
N ASN A 261 21.87 -30.61 13.89
CA ASN A 261 21.74 -29.15 13.84
C ASN A 261 23.01 -28.52 14.38
N ASP A 262 23.66 -27.71 13.55
CA ASP A 262 24.82 -26.92 13.93
C ASP A 262 24.36 -25.49 14.23
N THR A 263 24.60 -25.01 15.45
CA THR A 263 24.34 -23.62 15.82
C THR A 263 25.65 -22.95 16.24
N ALA A 264 26.02 -21.87 15.58
CA ALA A 264 27.19 -21.06 15.96
C ALA A 264 26.71 -19.71 16.50
N VAL A 265 26.94 -19.43 17.78
CA VAL A 265 26.69 -18.13 18.40
C VAL A 265 28.00 -17.39 18.57
N ASN A 266 28.13 -16.22 17.95
CA ASN A 266 29.32 -15.39 18.03
C ASN A 266 28.97 -14.00 18.58
N ASN A 267 29.43 -13.72 19.80
CA ASN A 267 29.26 -12.45 20.50
C ASN A 267 30.56 -11.64 20.38
N THR A 268 30.81 -11.04 19.21
CA THR A 268 32.03 -10.25 18.95
C THR A 268 31.82 -8.79 19.33
N GLY A 269 32.63 -8.24 20.23
CA GLY A 269 32.48 -6.85 20.69
C GLY A 269 31.22 -6.59 21.53
N ALA A 270 30.41 -7.60 21.80
CA ALA A 270 29.17 -7.48 22.55
C ALA A 270 29.41 -7.44 24.08
N ALA A 271 28.58 -6.70 24.81
CA ALA A 271 28.68 -6.56 26.26
C ALA A 271 27.42 -7.03 26.99
N ASN A 272 27.60 -7.69 28.14
CA ASN A 272 26.51 -8.22 28.97
C ASN A 272 25.58 -9.21 28.23
N SER A 273 26.12 -9.96 27.27
CA SER A 273 25.37 -10.96 26.53
C SER A 273 25.19 -12.24 27.33
N THR A 274 23.98 -12.77 27.40
CA THR A 274 23.70 -14.10 27.96
C THR A 274 23.34 -15.07 26.86
N THR A 275 24.15 -16.10 26.66
CA THR A 275 23.81 -17.21 25.77
C THR A 275 23.36 -18.42 26.59
N VAL A 276 22.12 -18.85 26.42
CA VAL A 276 21.58 -20.09 26.98
C VAL A 276 21.51 -21.13 25.87
N VAL A 277 22.14 -22.28 26.08
CA VAL A 277 22.06 -23.42 25.17
C VAL A 277 21.35 -24.55 25.89
N ALA A 278 20.22 -25.00 25.35
CA ALA A 278 19.46 -26.13 25.82
C ALA A 278 19.42 -27.22 24.75
N THR A 279 19.87 -28.42 25.10
CA THR A 279 19.78 -29.62 24.26
C THR A 279 19.01 -30.68 25.05
N ASN A 280 17.89 -31.16 24.50
CA ASN A 280 17.06 -32.19 25.12
C ASN A 280 16.66 -33.25 24.08
N GLY A 281 16.87 -34.53 24.38
CA GLY A 281 16.46 -35.66 23.53
C GLY A 281 16.99 -35.61 22.09
N SER A 282 18.17 -35.01 21.89
CA SER A 282 18.67 -34.62 20.57
C SER A 282 20.03 -35.26 20.27
N ASP A 283 20.24 -35.78 19.05
CA ASP A 283 21.48 -36.48 18.66
C ASP A 283 22.31 -35.66 17.66
N HIS A 284 23.64 -35.61 17.86
CA HIS A 284 24.57 -34.97 16.91
C HIS A 284 24.32 -33.49 16.61
N ASN A 285 23.71 -32.74 17.54
CA ASN A 285 23.66 -31.28 17.42
C ASN A 285 24.93 -30.65 17.97
N THR A 286 25.48 -29.69 17.24
CA THR A 286 26.62 -28.91 17.70
C THR A 286 26.14 -27.52 18.06
N THR A 287 26.51 -27.00 19.23
CA THR A 287 26.39 -25.56 19.50
C THR A 287 27.74 -25.01 19.91
N THR A 288 28.27 -24.09 19.10
CA THR A 288 29.51 -23.39 19.39
C THR A 288 29.18 -21.99 19.86
N VAL A 289 29.71 -21.58 21.02
CA VAL A 289 29.55 -20.21 21.52
C VAL A 289 30.91 -19.55 21.65
N ALA A 290 31.09 -18.42 20.98
CA ALA A 290 32.27 -17.58 21.09
C ALA A 290 31.90 -16.23 21.70
N ASN A 291 32.47 -15.90 22.85
CA ASN A 291 32.23 -14.63 23.55
C ASN A 291 33.51 -13.79 23.54
N ASN A 292 33.54 -12.77 22.69
CA ASN A 292 34.67 -11.84 22.57
C ASN A 292 34.25 -10.43 23.00
N GLY A 293 33.87 -10.29 24.27
CA GLY A 293 33.47 -9.02 24.89
C GLY A 293 33.30 -9.15 26.40
N ASN A 294 32.91 -8.06 27.08
CA ASN A 294 32.92 -7.97 28.54
C ASN A 294 31.56 -8.36 29.15
N GLY A 295 31.56 -9.08 30.28
CA GLY A 295 30.35 -9.41 31.02
C GLY A 295 29.47 -10.51 30.38
N ASN A 296 29.97 -11.18 29.35
CA ASN A 296 29.23 -12.21 28.64
C ASN A 296 29.19 -13.52 29.45
N THR A 297 28.02 -14.13 29.52
CA THR A 297 27.78 -15.38 30.24
C THR A 297 27.24 -16.44 29.29
N THR A 298 27.74 -17.68 29.41
CA THR A 298 27.16 -18.82 28.71
C THR A 298 26.65 -19.83 29.72
N VAL A 299 25.39 -20.19 29.59
CA VAL A 299 24.74 -21.24 30.38
C VAL A 299 24.41 -22.38 29.43
N VAL A 300 24.95 -23.56 29.72
CA VAL A 300 24.65 -24.77 28.94
C VAL A 300 23.87 -25.72 29.84
N THR A 301 22.67 -26.06 29.43
CA THR A 301 21.82 -27.05 30.10
C THR A 301 21.62 -28.21 29.14
N ASN A 302 22.17 -29.37 29.48
CA ASN A 302 22.07 -30.57 28.66
C ASN A 302 21.36 -31.64 29.49
N ASP A 303 20.10 -31.89 29.18
CA ASP A 303 19.37 -33.03 29.74
C ASP A 303 19.43 -34.13 28.67
N GLY A 304 20.36 -35.06 28.89
CA GLY A 304 20.56 -36.24 28.03
C GLY A 304 19.44 -37.27 28.17
#